data_AF-A0A0D8BHV4-F1
#
_entry.id   AF-A0A0D8BHV4-F1
#
_cell.length_a   1.000
_cell.length_b   1.000
_cell.length_c   1.000
_cell.angle_alpha   90.00
_cell.angle_beta   90.00
_cell.angle_gamma   90.00
#
_symmetry.space_group_name_H-M   'P 1'
#
loop_
_entity.id
_entity.type
_entity.pdbx_description
1 polymer ?
#
loop_
_entity_poly.entity_id
_entity_poly.type
_entity_poly.pdbx_seq_one_letter_code
_entity_poly.pdbx_strand_id
1 'polypeptide(L)'
;MVAIIVGDVERRGCLMAKSAAELAGTDPEVAQRVNRVLTEAHALLTECVSEAQRAGELAAGHDPARLAGLVLVVLRGLETVGACGAPPSMIRDAAEQVLALPPRRRR
;
A
#
# COMPACT_ATOMS: atom_id res chain seq x y z
N MET A 1 4.36 2.81 -7.67
CA MET A 1 3.69 3.66 -6.66
C MET A 1 4.66 4.58 -5.93
N VAL A 2 5.78 4.09 -5.37
CA VAL A 2 6.80 4.94 -4.70
C VAL A 2 7.23 6.13 -5.57
N ALA A 3 7.49 5.90 -6.86
CA ALA A 3 7.86 6.97 -7.80
C ALA A 3 6.77 8.04 -7.96
N ILE A 4 5.48 7.66 -7.89
CA ILE A 4 4.36 8.61 -7.94
C ILE A 4 4.35 9.47 -6.69
N ILE A 5 4.52 8.86 -5.50
CA ILE A 5 4.57 9.56 -4.21
C ILE A 5 5.76 10.52 -4.15
N VAL A 6 6.95 10.05 -4.53
CA VAL A 6 8.17 10.88 -4.55
C VAL A 6 8.10 12.00 -5.60
N GLY A 7 7.40 11.76 -6.72
CA GLY A 7 7.20 12.73 -7.78
C GLY A 7 6.09 13.74 -7.52
N ASP A 8 5.31 13.59 -6.45
CA ASP A 8 4.23 14.52 -6.07
C ASP A 8 4.80 15.78 -5.41
N VAL A 9 5.45 16.62 -6.22
CA VAL A 9 6.05 17.88 -5.78
C VAL A 9 5.02 18.88 -5.25
N GLU A 10 3.77 18.77 -5.71
CA GLU A 10 2.64 19.58 -5.27
C GLU A 10 1.99 19.06 -3.99
N ARG A 11 2.41 17.88 -3.50
CA ARG A 11 1.94 17.25 -2.25
C ARG A 11 0.42 17.07 -2.24
N ARG A 12 -0.16 16.71 -3.38
CA ARG A 12 -1.60 16.44 -3.52
C ARG A 12 -2.02 15.24 -2.68
N GLY A 13 -1.15 14.24 -2.52
CA GLY A 13 -1.42 12.99 -1.82
C GLY A 13 -2.49 12.15 -2.51
N CYS A 14 -3.04 11.19 -1.77
CA CYS A 14 -4.10 10.32 -2.27
C CYS A 14 -5.49 10.88 -1.94
N LEU A 15 -6.32 11.07 -2.98
CA LEU A 15 -7.72 11.50 -2.81
C LEU A 15 -8.49 10.60 -1.86
N MET A 16 -8.37 9.27 -2.04
CA MET A 16 -9.07 8.30 -1.20
C MET A 16 -8.66 8.41 0.27
N ALA A 17 -7.36 8.57 0.55
CA ALA A 17 -6.87 8.70 1.93
C ALA A 17 -7.39 9.98 2.61
N LYS A 18 -7.45 11.10 1.88
CA LYS A 18 -8.02 12.36 2.40
C LYS A 18 -9.52 12.23 2.67
N SER A 19 -10.28 11.69 1.72
CA SER A 19 -11.71 11.44 1.90
C SER A 19 -11.97 10.50 3.08
N ALA A 20 -11.13 9.49 3.29
CA ALA A 20 -11.22 8.61 4.45
C ALA A 20 -11.01 9.38 5.77
N ALA A 21 -9.97 10.22 5.84
CA ALA A 21 -9.63 10.96 7.05
C ALA A 21 -10.65 12.05 7.41
N GLU A 22 -11.19 12.75 6.41
CA GLU A 22 -12.04 13.92 6.62
C GLU A 22 -13.54 13.60 6.66
N LEU A 23 -13.99 12.60 5.89
CA LEU A 23 -15.42 12.40 5.62
C LEU A 23 -15.94 11.03 6.06
N ALA A 24 -15.13 9.97 6.15
CA ALA A 24 -15.66 8.63 6.43
C ALA A 24 -16.33 8.49 7.82
N GLY A 25 -16.03 9.39 8.76
CA GLY A 25 -16.69 9.44 10.07
C GLY A 25 -18.08 10.08 10.06
N THR A 26 -18.43 10.84 9.02
CA THR A 26 -19.65 11.66 8.96
C THR A 26 -20.48 11.45 7.70
N ASP A 27 -19.88 10.92 6.63
CA ASP A 27 -20.51 10.64 5.35
C ASP A 27 -20.46 9.13 5.06
N PRO A 28 -21.59 8.42 5.17
CA PRO A 28 -21.64 6.97 4.98
C PRO A 28 -21.40 6.55 3.52
N GLU A 29 -21.69 7.40 2.53
CA GLU A 29 -21.41 7.10 1.12
C GLU A 29 -19.91 7.11 0.87
N VAL A 30 -19.21 8.11 1.41
CA VAL A 30 -17.74 8.18 1.34
C VAL A 30 -17.12 6.99 2.07
N ALA A 31 -17.60 6.64 3.28
CA ALA A 31 -17.11 5.48 4.02
C ALA A 31 -17.27 4.17 3.22
N GLN A 32 -18.43 3.98 2.57
CA GLN A 32 -18.67 2.81 1.72
C GLN A 32 -17.73 2.80 0.51
N ARG A 33 -17.52 3.95 -0.14
CA ARG A 33 -16.66 4.04 -1.31
C ARG A 33 -15.19 3.80 -0.98
N VAL A 34 -14.70 4.34 0.14
CA VAL A 34 -13.35 4.06 0.66
C VAL A 34 -13.18 2.57 0.94
N ASN A 35 -14.12 1.94 1.67
CA ASN A 35 -14.06 0.52 1.99
C ASN A 35 -14.06 -0.36 0.74
N ARG A 36 -14.86 -0.03 -0.27
CA ARG A 36 -14.86 -0.75 -1.56
C ARG A 36 -13.49 -0.66 -2.24
N VAL A 37 -12.90 0.54 -2.34
CA VAL A 37 -11.57 0.72 -2.95
C VAL A 37 -10.49 -0.05 -2.19
N LEU A 38 -10.53 -0.04 -0.86
CA LEU A 38 -9.58 -0.81 -0.03
C LEU A 38 -9.75 -2.32 -0.23
N THR A 39 -10.99 -2.80 -0.33
CA THR A 39 -11.29 -4.22 -0.54
C THR A 39 -10.82 -4.69 -1.91
N GLU A 40 -11.08 -3.92 -2.96
CA GLU A 40 -10.63 -4.21 -4.33
C GLU A 40 -9.10 -4.19 -4.42
N ALA A 41 -8.44 -3.19 -3.83
CA ALA A 41 -6.98 -3.11 -3.80
C ALA A 41 -6.35 -4.28 -3.02
N HIS A 42 -6.97 -4.69 -1.91
CA HIS A 42 -6.52 -5.84 -1.12
C HIS A 42 -6.64 -7.15 -1.89
N ALA A 43 -7.74 -7.36 -2.61
CA ALA A 43 -7.94 -8.54 -3.46
C ALA A 43 -6.89 -8.62 -4.58
N LEU A 44 -6.64 -7.51 -5.29
CA LEU A 44 -5.63 -7.44 -6.35
C LEU A 44 -4.21 -7.73 -5.82
N LEU A 45 -3.86 -7.17 -4.67
CA LEU A 45 -2.57 -7.44 -4.03
C LEU A 45 -2.46 -8.90 -3.57
N THR A 46 -3.55 -9.48 -3.07
CA THR A 46 -3.60 -10.89 -2.65
C THR A 46 -3.34 -11.82 -3.83
N GLU A 47 -3.97 -11.55 -4.98
CA GLU A 47 -3.74 -12.30 -6.22
C GLU A 47 -2.29 -12.19 -6.67
N CYS A 48 -1.74 -10.96 -6.71
CA CYS A 48 -0.34 -10.72 -7.09
C CYS A 48 0.65 -11.47 -6.18
N VAL A 49 0.44 -11.46 -4.86
CA VAL A 49 1.28 -12.22 -3.92
C VAL A 49 1.16 -13.73 -4.17
N SER A 50 -0.06 -14.21 -4.40
CA SER A 50 -0.31 -15.63 -4.67
C SER A 50 0.37 -16.07 -5.98
N GLU A 51 0.35 -15.23 -7.01
CA GLU A 51 1.07 -15.45 -8.26
C GLU A 51 2.58 -15.53 -8.06
N ALA A 52 3.17 -14.57 -7.36
CA ALA A 52 4.61 -14.57 -7.06
C ALA A 52 5.03 -15.81 -6.25
N GLN A 53 4.17 -16.30 -5.34
CA GLN A 53 4.41 -17.56 -4.63
C GLN A 53 4.33 -18.78 -5.56
N ARG A 54 3.32 -18.86 -6.44
CA ARG A 54 3.21 -19.93 -7.45
C ARG A 54 4.40 -19.96 -8.41
N ALA A 55 4.92 -18.80 -8.78
CA ALA A 55 6.12 -18.64 -9.60
C ALA A 55 7.43 -18.95 -8.84
N GLY A 56 7.37 -19.14 -7.51
CA GLY A 56 8.54 -19.40 -6.68
C GLY A 56 9.41 -18.17 -6.37
N GLU A 57 8.92 -16.96 -6.67
CA GLU A 57 9.60 -15.69 -6.40
C GLU A 57 9.51 -15.29 -4.92
N LEU A 58 8.39 -15.64 -4.27
CA LEU A 58 8.15 -15.46 -2.84
C LEU A 58 8.01 -16.81 -2.14
N ALA A 59 8.53 -16.92 -0.92
CA ALA A 59 8.33 -18.13 -0.14
C ALA A 59 6.84 -18.32 0.23
N ALA A 60 6.36 -19.55 0.13
CA ALA A 60 4.98 -19.95 0.45
C ALA A 60 4.65 -19.92 1.97
N GLY A 61 5.60 -19.55 2.83
CA GLY A 61 5.41 -19.54 4.28
C GLY A 61 4.53 -18.41 4.82
N HIS A 62 4.14 -17.45 3.97
CA HIS A 62 3.25 -16.34 4.34
C HIS A 62 1.88 -16.52 3.70
N ASP A 63 0.83 -16.22 4.47
CA ASP A 63 -0.52 -16.11 3.92
C ASP A 63 -0.58 -14.92 2.94
N PRO A 64 -1.02 -15.13 1.69
CA PRO A 64 -1.06 -14.08 0.67
C PRO A 64 -1.88 -12.87 1.07
N ALA A 65 -3.04 -13.10 1.68
CA ALA A 65 -3.97 -12.04 2.06
C ALA A 65 -3.40 -11.17 3.19
N ARG A 66 -2.74 -11.78 4.18
CA ARG A 66 -2.04 -11.04 5.25
C ARG A 66 -0.88 -10.21 4.71
N LEU A 67 -0.07 -10.76 3.81
CA LEU A 67 1.03 -10.02 3.21
C LEU A 67 0.53 -8.86 2.33
N ALA A 68 -0.51 -9.10 1.52
CA ALA A 68 -1.18 -8.06 0.76
C ALA A 68 -1.74 -6.94 1.65
N GLY A 69 -2.32 -7.29 2.79
CA GLY A 69 -2.79 -6.33 3.79
C GLY A 69 -1.67 -5.44 4.33
N LEU A 70 -0.51 -6.02 4.67
CA LEU A 70 0.66 -5.25 5.09
C LEU A 70 1.12 -4.26 4.01
N VAL A 71 1.25 -4.72 2.77
CA VAL A 71 1.66 -3.88 1.64
C VAL A 71 0.67 -2.74 1.42
N LEU A 72 -0.64 -3.02 1.48
CA LEU A 72 -1.68 -2.02 1.32
C LEU A 72 -1.61 -0.94 2.41
N VAL A 73 -1.48 -1.35 3.68
CA VAL A 73 -1.42 -0.40 4.80
C VAL A 73 -0.16 0.46 4.72
N VAL A 74 1.00 -0.15 4.42
CA VAL A 74 2.25 0.62 4.25
C VAL A 74 2.13 1.61 3.11
N LEU A 75 1.60 1.20 1.96
CA LEU A 75 1.37 2.11 0.84
C LEU A 75 0.53 3.34 1.23
N ARG A 76 -0.59 3.16 1.94
CA ARG A 76 -1.43 4.29 2.37
C ARG A 76 -0.71 5.20 3.37
N GLY A 77 0.13 4.61 4.23
CA GLY A 77 1.03 5.36 5.10
C GLY A 77 2.01 6.22 4.29
N LEU A 78 2.68 5.64 3.28
CA LEU A 78 3.64 6.34 2.42
C LEU A 78 3.01 7.51 1.67
N GLU A 79 1.80 7.35 1.13
CA GLU A 79 1.07 8.44 0.48
C GLU A 79 0.77 9.59 1.46
N THR A 80 0.42 9.25 2.70
CA THR A 80 0.11 10.23 3.76
C THR A 80 1.36 10.99 4.18
N VAL A 81 2.45 10.29 4.51
CA VAL A 81 3.70 10.94 4.94
C VAL A 81 4.38 11.70 3.80
N GLY A 82 4.25 11.23 2.56
CA GLY A 82 4.71 11.95 1.36
C GLY A 82 3.99 13.29 1.20
N ALA A 83 2.67 13.31 1.39
CA ALA A 83 1.89 14.55 1.38
C ALA A 83 2.29 15.51 2.52
N CYS A 84 2.77 14.99 3.66
CA CYS A 84 3.34 15.81 4.74
C CYS A 84 4.73 16.40 4.41
N GLY A 85 5.33 16.06 3.27
CA GLY A 85 6.65 16.55 2.87
C GLY A 85 7.82 15.74 3.45
N ALA A 86 7.60 14.48 3.82
CA ALA A 86 8.68 13.60 4.24
C ALA A 86 9.78 13.47 3.17
N PRO A 87 11.07 13.30 3.55
CA PRO A 87 12.15 13.18 2.59
C PRO A 87 11.93 12.01 1.61
N PRO A 88 12.22 12.18 0.30
CA PRO A 88 12.10 11.09 -0.67
C PRO A 88 12.87 9.82 -0.31
N SER A 89 14.02 9.95 0.37
CA SER A 89 14.78 8.80 0.88
C SER A 89 13.98 8.01 1.89
N MET A 90 13.35 8.67 2.87
CA MET A 90 12.51 8.00 3.88
C MET A 90 11.37 7.19 3.23
N ILE A 91 10.73 7.72 2.19
CA ILE A 91 9.66 7.00 1.46
C ILE A 91 10.22 5.77 0.72
N ARG A 92 11.38 5.91 0.06
CA ARG A 92 12.04 4.82 -0.65
C ARG A 92 12.50 3.73 0.31
N ASP A 93 13.20 4.11 1.37
CA ASP A 93 13.76 3.20 2.37
C ASP A 93 12.65 2.37 3.05
N ALA A 94 11.54 3.02 3.43
CA ALA A 94 10.40 2.33 4.03
C ALA A 94 9.74 1.33 3.05
N ALA A 95 9.62 1.71 1.77
CA ALA A 95 9.09 0.81 0.74
C ALA A 95 10.04 -0.36 0.45
N GLU A 96 11.35 -0.12 0.40
CA GLU A 96 12.35 -1.18 0.23
C GLU A 96 12.32 -2.14 1.41
N GLN A 97 12.23 -1.62 2.63
CA GLN A 97 12.16 -2.43 3.83
C GLN A 97 10.92 -3.33 3.85
N VAL A 98 9.73 -2.81 3.51
CA VAL A 98 8.53 -3.66 3.48
C VAL A 98 8.63 -4.75 2.41
N LEU A 99 9.30 -4.49 1.29
CA LEU A 99 9.53 -5.48 0.23
C LEU A 99 10.63 -6.49 0.57
N ALA A 100 11.46 -6.20 1.57
CA ALA A 100 12.50 -7.08 2.10
C ALA A 100 12.02 -7.96 3.26
N LEU A 101 10.92 -7.61 3.92
CA LEU A 101 10.33 -8.40 5.02
C LEU A 101 9.88 -9.81 4.57
N PRO A 102 9.25 -10.01 3.40
CA PRO A 102 8.94 -11.34 2.93
C PRO A 102 10.25 -12.09 2.66
N PRO A 103 10.42 -13.32 3.16
CA PRO A 103 11.55 -14.15 2.82
C PRO A 103 11.52 -14.39 1.31
N ARG A 104 12.43 -13.71 0.61
CA ARG A 104 12.74 -13.98 -0.78
C ARG A 104 13.47 -15.31 -0.82
N ARG A 105 13.10 -16.20 -1.74
CA ARG A 105 13.93 -17.39 -1.98
C ARG A 105 15.29 -16.90 -2.46
N ARG A 106 16.35 -17.16 -1.68
CA ARG A 106 17.72 -17.09 -2.19
C ARG A 106 17.82 -18.16 -3.28
N ARG A 107 18.11 -17.73 -4.51
CA ARG A 107 18.58 -18.63 -5.57
C ARG A 107 19.90 -19.26 -5.15
#